data_AF-A0A8T0WP09-F1
#
_entry.id   AF-A0A8T0WP09-F1
#
_cell.length_a   1.000
_cell.length_b   1.000
_cell.length_c   1.000
_cell.angle_alpha   90.00
_cell.angle_beta   90.00
_cell.angle_gamma   90.00
#
_symmetry.space_group_name_H-M   'P 1'
#
loop_
_entity.id
_entity.type
_entity.pdbx_description
1 polymer ?
#
loop_
_entity_poly.entity_id
_entity_poly.type
_entity_poly.pdbx_seq_one_letter_code
_entity_poly.pdbx_strand_id
1 'polypeptide(L)'
;MQRRKLIQLELEKIRTEIPLCKEELEAAETAKSQVVDELEHTKRLIEELKHHLEKVQVEEAQAKQDSELAQLRAQEIEHGIADEASAIAKTQMEVAKERHEKAVAELKSVKEESRSVHEQYATLIDERDTAIKRAEEVISAGKEIEKRVEELTLELIASKGSLELAHAAHHEAEERRIGAALLKEQDCLAWERGLRQAQEELQQLESKLASNNDMQLNIDANLRKLLSLNSELSAYMENKLIEEAEGASKEQESEGAKQISNSIKEALASKQKELQEVKANIEKAKAEASVLRFAAMTLRSELDNEKASLVSLQQGEAMASVAVSSLEDELNRTKREIESVRSKEAEAQEKMVELPMVLRQSTQEAEDAKVAAQLAQEELTKAKEDFKQTKAAAATAETRLSAVVKEAEASVASERLALAAVQALQESKEARDVKDSSRQVTLPLSEYYELSKRAHEAEEQANEKVAEALAQVVSAKESESRSLERLKEASEEMDEKKEALENALESDGRANEGKLAAEQELRKWRADHEQRRRALEAAKRAVNPLNGPSRVFVEQKDPYHNEQESKLQMSGSNYESLAPNQKSQRKKSLFPMMGSVLSRKTRAQT
;
A
#
# COMPACT_ATOMS: atom_id res chain seq x y z
N MET A 1 1.33 13.34 -13.91
CA MET A 1 0.85 13.90 -12.62
C MET A 1 -0.32 13.12 -12.03
N GLN A 2 -1.55 13.17 -12.60
CA GLN A 2 -2.76 12.62 -11.95
C GLN A 2 -2.65 11.17 -11.44
N ARG A 3 -2.16 10.21 -12.26
CA ARG A 3 -1.98 8.81 -11.82
C ARG A 3 -1.12 8.66 -10.55
N ARG A 4 -0.08 9.49 -10.39
CA ARG A 4 0.74 9.50 -9.16
C ARG A 4 -0.04 9.99 -7.94
N LYS A 5 -0.93 10.97 -8.08
CA LYS A 5 -1.83 11.40 -6.99
C LYS A 5 -2.81 10.28 -6.60
N LEU A 6 -3.34 9.54 -7.58
CA LEU A 6 -4.21 8.38 -7.33
C LEU A 6 -3.47 7.29 -6.54
N ILE A 7 -2.29 6.88 -7.00
CA ILE A 7 -1.43 5.89 -6.32
C ILE A 7 -1.10 6.35 -4.89
N GLN A 8 -0.81 7.64 -4.67
CA GLN A 8 -0.56 8.17 -3.33
C GLN A 8 -1.79 8.08 -2.41
N LEU A 9 -2.99 8.42 -2.93
CA LEU A 9 -4.23 8.34 -2.16
C LEU A 9 -4.63 6.88 -1.83
N GLU A 10 -4.40 5.94 -2.74
CA GLU A 10 -4.60 4.51 -2.45
C GLU A 10 -3.58 3.97 -1.44
N LEU A 11 -2.31 4.38 -1.53
CA LEU A 11 -1.30 4.05 -0.52
C LEU A 11 -1.61 4.67 0.86
N GLU A 12 -2.21 5.87 0.90
CA GLU A 12 -2.68 6.49 2.15
C GLU A 12 -3.88 5.74 2.75
N LYS A 13 -4.86 5.33 1.93
CA LYS A 13 -5.96 4.48 2.35
C LYS A 13 -5.46 3.15 2.94
N ILE A 14 -4.58 2.45 2.22
CA ILE A 14 -4.03 1.16 2.68
C ILE A 14 -3.19 1.32 3.95
N ARG A 15 -2.47 2.44 4.13
CA ARG A 15 -1.77 2.74 5.39
C ARG A 15 -2.71 2.87 6.60
N THR A 16 -3.98 3.19 6.40
CA THR A 16 -5.00 3.15 7.48
C THR A 16 -5.64 1.77 7.66
N GLU A 17 -5.61 0.92 6.64
CA GLU A 17 -6.17 -0.45 6.69
C GLU A 17 -5.20 -1.47 7.31
N ILE A 18 -3.89 -1.30 7.10
CA ILE A 18 -2.83 -2.14 7.70
C ILE A 18 -2.91 -2.24 9.23
N PRO A 19 -3.04 -1.16 10.03
CA PRO A 19 -3.16 -1.28 11.49
C PRO A 19 -4.47 -1.96 11.91
N LEU A 20 -5.59 -1.64 11.27
CA LEU A 20 -6.89 -2.27 11.57
C LEU A 20 -6.83 -3.80 11.35
N CYS A 21 -6.26 -4.24 10.22
CA CYS A 21 -6.07 -5.66 9.92
C CYS A 21 -5.13 -6.37 10.92
N LYS A 22 -4.23 -5.64 11.60
CA LYS A 22 -3.38 -6.18 12.67
C LYS A 22 -4.13 -6.28 14.00
N GLU A 23 -4.88 -5.24 14.37
CA GLU A 23 -5.74 -5.26 15.56
C GLU A 23 -6.79 -6.39 15.47
N GLU A 24 -7.38 -6.60 14.29
CA GLU A 24 -8.28 -7.74 14.02
C GLU A 24 -7.56 -9.09 14.07
N LEU A 25 -6.29 -9.18 13.64
CA LEU A 25 -5.51 -10.42 13.68
C LEU A 25 -5.12 -10.78 15.12
N GLU A 26 -4.68 -9.81 15.91
CA GLU A 26 -4.37 -9.98 17.32
C GLU A 26 -5.64 -10.35 18.12
N ALA A 27 -6.79 -9.74 17.80
CA ALA A 27 -8.08 -10.13 18.38
C ALA A 27 -8.52 -11.55 17.97
N ALA A 28 -8.25 -11.98 16.74
CA ALA A 28 -8.58 -13.33 16.28
C ALA A 28 -7.68 -14.41 16.91
N GLU A 29 -6.37 -14.18 16.98
CA GLU A 29 -5.42 -15.10 17.59
C GLU A 29 -5.56 -15.17 19.13
N THR A 30 -5.86 -14.06 19.81
CA THR A 30 -6.14 -14.09 21.26
C THR A 30 -7.43 -14.84 21.59
N ALA A 31 -8.51 -14.64 20.83
CA ALA A 31 -9.75 -15.42 20.98
C ALA A 31 -9.52 -16.92 20.70
N LYS A 32 -8.72 -17.25 19.68
CA LYS A 32 -8.31 -18.62 19.35
C LYS A 32 -7.48 -19.26 20.47
N SER A 33 -6.56 -18.53 21.11
CA SER A 33 -5.82 -19.01 22.29
C SER A 33 -6.77 -19.31 23.45
N GLN A 34 -7.63 -18.34 23.81
CA GLN A 34 -8.57 -18.48 24.94
C GLN A 34 -9.45 -19.74 24.83
N VAL A 35 -9.99 -20.02 23.64
CA VAL A 35 -10.81 -21.23 23.44
C VAL A 35 -9.96 -22.51 23.48
N VAL A 36 -8.69 -22.48 23.08
CA VAL A 36 -7.77 -23.62 23.27
C VAL A 36 -7.45 -23.83 24.75
N ASP A 37 -7.19 -22.78 25.51
CA ASP A 37 -6.92 -22.83 26.95
C ASP A 37 -8.14 -23.39 27.73
N GLU A 38 -9.36 -22.94 27.38
CA GLU A 38 -10.62 -23.46 27.93
C GLU A 38 -10.88 -24.94 27.52
N LEU A 39 -10.50 -25.34 26.30
CA LEU A 39 -10.59 -26.71 25.82
C LEU A 39 -9.60 -27.64 26.55
N GLU A 40 -8.38 -27.18 26.85
CA GLU A 40 -7.41 -27.92 27.68
C GLU A 40 -7.81 -27.98 29.16
N HIS A 41 -8.48 -26.95 29.68
CA HIS A 41 -9.06 -26.99 31.02
C HIS A 41 -10.23 -27.98 31.11
N THR A 42 -11.21 -27.89 30.20
CA THR A 42 -12.37 -28.80 30.20
C THR A 42 -11.99 -30.25 29.90
N LYS A 43 -10.97 -30.49 29.07
CA LYS A 43 -10.39 -31.84 28.88
C LYS A 43 -9.83 -32.42 30.19
N ARG A 44 -9.08 -31.65 30.98
CA ARG A 44 -8.59 -32.08 32.31
C ARG A 44 -9.75 -32.40 33.26
N LEU A 45 -10.80 -31.57 33.26
CA LEU A 45 -12.01 -31.83 34.05
C LEU A 45 -12.76 -33.10 33.62
N ILE A 46 -12.79 -33.43 32.32
CA ILE A 46 -13.33 -34.71 31.82
C ILE A 46 -12.49 -35.89 32.33
N GLU A 47 -11.16 -35.77 32.32
CA GLU A 47 -10.26 -36.80 32.85
C GLU A 47 -10.44 -36.98 34.38
N GLU A 48 -10.59 -35.90 35.15
CA GLU A 48 -10.89 -35.96 36.59
C GLU A 48 -12.26 -36.57 36.89
N LEU A 49 -13.31 -36.13 36.20
CA LEU A 49 -14.67 -36.67 36.35
C LEU A 49 -14.74 -38.16 35.95
N LYS A 50 -13.92 -38.61 34.98
CA LYS A 50 -13.79 -40.03 34.63
C LYS A 50 -13.24 -40.84 35.81
N HIS A 51 -12.14 -40.41 36.43
CA HIS A 51 -11.60 -41.08 37.61
C HIS A 51 -12.57 -41.05 38.80
N HIS A 52 -13.32 -39.96 38.98
CA HIS A 52 -14.36 -39.87 40.02
C HIS A 52 -15.51 -40.86 39.74
N LEU A 53 -15.97 -40.94 38.49
CA LEU A 53 -17.02 -41.85 38.04
C LEU A 53 -16.62 -43.32 38.22
N GLU A 54 -15.38 -43.69 37.87
CA GLU A 54 -14.84 -45.04 38.12
C GLU A 54 -14.83 -45.38 39.62
N LYS A 55 -14.40 -44.44 40.47
CA LYS A 55 -14.43 -44.61 41.93
C LYS A 55 -15.85 -44.81 42.48
N VAL A 56 -16.81 -43.98 42.06
CA VAL A 56 -18.19 -44.04 42.58
C VAL A 56 -18.94 -45.28 42.06
N GLN A 57 -18.59 -45.80 40.87
CA GLN A 57 -19.08 -47.11 40.42
C GLN A 57 -18.62 -48.26 41.32
N VAL A 58 -17.36 -48.24 41.79
CA VAL A 58 -16.86 -49.25 42.74
C VAL A 58 -17.54 -49.12 44.11
N GLU A 59 -17.77 -47.90 44.59
CA GLU A 59 -18.46 -47.66 45.87
C GLU A 59 -19.95 -48.03 45.82
N GLU A 60 -20.65 -47.80 44.69
CA GLU A 60 -22.03 -48.26 44.47
C GLU A 60 -22.11 -49.79 44.41
N ALA A 61 -21.20 -50.44 43.67
CA ALA A 61 -21.14 -51.89 43.58
C ALA A 61 -20.85 -52.56 44.94
N GLN A 62 -19.99 -51.97 45.76
CA GLN A 62 -19.72 -52.45 47.13
C GLN A 62 -20.96 -52.25 48.03
N ALA A 63 -21.55 -51.06 48.05
CA ALA A 63 -22.75 -50.78 48.85
C ALA A 63 -23.93 -51.68 48.46
N LYS A 64 -24.05 -52.03 47.17
CA LYS A 64 -25.01 -53.00 46.66
C LYS A 64 -24.77 -54.40 47.23
N GLN A 65 -23.55 -54.92 47.17
CA GLN A 65 -23.20 -56.23 47.75
C GLN A 65 -23.47 -56.27 49.26
N ASP A 66 -23.13 -55.21 49.99
CA ASP A 66 -23.40 -55.10 51.43
C ASP A 66 -24.91 -55.07 51.74
N SER A 67 -25.72 -54.40 50.91
CA SER A 67 -27.18 -54.39 51.01
C SER A 67 -27.80 -55.76 50.70
N GLU A 68 -27.36 -56.44 49.64
CA GLU A 68 -27.81 -57.80 49.30
C GLU A 68 -27.45 -58.81 50.40
N LEU A 69 -26.23 -58.72 50.95
CA LEU A 69 -25.76 -59.54 52.08
C LEU A 69 -26.58 -59.28 53.36
N ALA A 70 -26.88 -58.02 53.67
CA ALA A 70 -27.69 -57.65 54.83
C ALA A 70 -29.15 -58.14 54.70
N GLN A 71 -29.71 -58.07 53.48
CA GLN A 71 -31.05 -58.59 53.19
C GLN A 71 -31.14 -60.11 53.38
N LEU A 72 -30.15 -60.88 52.90
CA LEU A 72 -30.11 -62.33 53.09
C LEU A 72 -30.03 -62.70 54.58
N ARG A 73 -29.20 -62.00 55.36
CA ARG A 73 -29.08 -62.21 56.82
C ARG A 73 -30.37 -61.87 57.57
N ALA A 74 -31.06 -60.79 57.19
CA ALA A 74 -32.35 -60.43 57.77
C ALA A 74 -33.42 -61.51 57.52
N GLN A 75 -33.45 -62.07 56.29
CA GLN A 75 -34.34 -63.17 55.93
C GLN A 75 -34.02 -64.46 56.70
N GLU A 76 -32.74 -64.82 56.85
CA GLU A 76 -32.31 -66.02 57.60
C GLU A 76 -32.71 -65.94 59.08
N ILE A 77 -32.47 -64.79 59.73
CA ILE A 77 -32.80 -64.58 61.14
C ILE A 77 -34.33 -64.57 61.37
N GLU A 78 -35.09 -63.98 60.45
CA GLU A 78 -36.57 -63.95 60.49
C GLU A 78 -37.22 -65.35 60.43
N HIS A 79 -36.52 -66.37 59.92
CA HIS A 79 -37.01 -67.75 59.88
C HIS A 79 -36.59 -68.62 61.08
N GLY A 80 -35.78 -68.11 62.03
CA GLY A 80 -35.14 -68.97 63.04
C GLY A 80 -34.89 -68.42 64.44
N ILE A 81 -35.09 -67.12 64.72
CA ILE A 81 -34.73 -66.50 66.02
C ILE A 81 -35.85 -65.58 66.53
N ALA A 82 -35.91 -65.38 67.85
CA ALA A 82 -36.87 -64.51 68.53
C ALA A 82 -36.83 -63.03 68.07
N ASP A 83 -37.98 -62.35 68.23
CA ASP A 83 -38.32 -61.05 67.62
C ASP A 83 -37.25 -59.95 67.73
N GLU A 84 -36.57 -59.85 68.87
CA GLU A 84 -35.58 -58.79 69.14
C GLU A 84 -34.35 -58.90 68.22
N ALA A 85 -33.90 -60.12 67.91
CA ALA A 85 -32.82 -60.34 66.94
C ALA A 85 -33.29 -60.04 65.50
N SER A 86 -34.54 -60.35 65.16
CA SER A 86 -35.14 -60.02 63.86
C SER A 86 -35.24 -58.50 63.66
N ALA A 87 -35.62 -57.73 64.70
CA ALA A 87 -35.67 -56.28 64.66
C ALA A 87 -34.28 -55.64 64.42
N ILE A 88 -33.24 -56.15 65.09
CA ILE A 88 -31.84 -55.69 64.90
C ILE A 88 -31.36 -56.03 63.47
N ALA A 89 -31.69 -57.20 62.94
CA ALA A 89 -31.31 -57.58 61.58
C ALA A 89 -32.03 -56.73 60.51
N LYS A 90 -33.31 -56.43 60.71
CA LYS A 90 -34.12 -55.58 59.80
C LYS A 90 -33.62 -54.14 59.74
N THR A 91 -33.32 -53.52 60.89
CA THR A 91 -32.73 -52.17 60.93
C THR A 91 -31.33 -52.11 60.31
N GLN A 92 -30.53 -53.17 60.42
CA GLN A 92 -29.24 -53.25 59.70
C GLN A 92 -29.40 -53.39 58.18
N MET A 93 -30.40 -54.14 57.70
CA MET A 93 -30.75 -54.20 56.28
C MET A 93 -31.21 -52.84 55.75
N GLU A 94 -32.06 -52.13 56.50
CA GLU A 94 -32.59 -50.81 56.13
C GLU A 94 -31.46 -49.78 55.98
N VAL A 95 -30.57 -49.69 56.97
CA VAL A 95 -29.38 -48.83 56.93
C VAL A 95 -28.37 -49.23 55.83
N ALA A 96 -28.37 -50.50 55.38
CA ALA A 96 -27.58 -50.92 54.23
C ALA A 96 -28.20 -50.48 52.89
N LYS A 97 -29.54 -50.53 52.79
CA LYS A 97 -30.29 -50.02 51.62
C LYS A 97 -30.14 -48.51 51.46
N GLU A 98 -30.30 -47.73 52.54
CA GLU A 98 -30.07 -46.27 52.53
C GLU A 98 -28.69 -45.90 51.98
N ARG A 99 -27.64 -46.68 52.33
CA ARG A 99 -26.28 -46.47 51.82
C ARG A 99 -26.15 -46.78 50.33
N HIS A 100 -26.78 -47.86 49.87
CA HIS A 100 -26.82 -48.20 48.45
C HIS A 100 -27.61 -47.14 47.65
N GLU A 101 -28.78 -46.72 48.11
CA GLU A 101 -29.59 -45.65 47.50
C GLU A 101 -28.82 -44.32 47.42
N LYS A 102 -28.09 -43.96 48.48
CA LYS A 102 -27.19 -42.79 48.49
C LYS A 102 -26.06 -42.92 47.46
N ALA A 103 -25.41 -44.08 47.37
CA ALA A 103 -24.35 -44.32 46.38
C ALA A 103 -24.89 -44.30 44.93
N VAL A 104 -26.11 -44.79 44.71
CA VAL A 104 -26.81 -44.70 43.41
C VAL A 104 -27.16 -43.24 43.07
N ALA A 105 -27.56 -42.43 44.06
CA ALA A 105 -27.82 -41.00 43.86
C ALA A 105 -26.52 -40.23 43.52
N GLU A 106 -25.41 -40.50 44.22
CA GLU A 106 -24.09 -39.93 43.92
C GLU A 106 -23.61 -40.36 42.52
N LEU A 107 -23.75 -41.64 42.17
CA LEU A 107 -23.43 -42.17 40.84
C LEU A 107 -24.26 -41.51 39.73
N LYS A 108 -25.52 -41.13 40.03
CA LYS A 108 -26.38 -40.39 39.10
C LYS A 108 -25.91 -38.95 38.92
N SER A 109 -25.50 -38.26 40.00
CA SER A 109 -24.99 -36.88 39.92
C SER A 109 -23.73 -36.81 39.04
N VAL A 110 -22.73 -37.66 39.32
CA VAL A 110 -21.47 -37.67 38.56
C VAL A 110 -21.68 -38.03 37.08
N LYS A 111 -22.71 -38.86 36.75
CA LYS A 111 -23.12 -39.16 35.36
C LYS A 111 -23.88 -38.02 34.67
N GLU A 112 -24.44 -37.07 35.42
CA GLU A 112 -25.09 -35.87 34.90
C GLU A 112 -24.03 -34.78 34.66
N GLU A 113 -23.19 -34.53 35.66
CA GLU A 113 -22.03 -33.62 35.60
C GLU A 113 -21.09 -33.99 34.46
N SER A 114 -20.70 -35.27 34.35
CA SER A 114 -19.84 -35.74 33.26
C SER A 114 -20.47 -35.50 31.88
N ARG A 115 -21.79 -35.66 31.73
CA ARG A 115 -22.47 -35.39 30.45
C ARG A 115 -22.47 -33.90 30.12
N SER A 116 -22.74 -33.05 31.11
CA SER A 116 -22.72 -31.59 30.92
C SER A 116 -21.33 -31.07 30.53
N VAL A 117 -20.25 -31.59 31.11
CA VAL A 117 -18.89 -31.18 30.71
C VAL A 117 -18.51 -31.71 29.32
N HIS A 118 -18.97 -32.91 28.93
CA HIS A 118 -18.79 -33.39 27.54
C HIS A 118 -19.55 -32.53 26.52
N GLU A 119 -20.74 -32.03 26.87
CA GLU A 119 -21.53 -31.11 26.04
C GLU A 119 -20.83 -29.75 25.91
N GLN A 120 -20.30 -29.19 27.01
CA GLN A 120 -19.49 -27.97 27.01
C GLN A 120 -18.22 -28.13 26.13
N TYR A 121 -17.52 -29.26 26.26
CA TYR A 121 -16.34 -29.58 25.46
C TYR A 121 -16.68 -29.71 23.96
N ALA A 122 -17.85 -30.23 23.61
CA ALA A 122 -18.33 -30.23 22.22
C ALA A 122 -18.59 -28.81 21.71
N THR A 123 -19.22 -27.94 22.50
CA THR A 123 -19.41 -26.53 22.10
C THR A 123 -18.09 -25.76 21.98
N LEU A 124 -17.10 -26.02 22.83
CA LEU A 124 -15.76 -25.41 22.72
C LEU A 124 -15.00 -25.89 21.47
N ILE A 125 -15.24 -27.11 20.99
CA ILE A 125 -14.70 -27.58 19.70
C ILE A 125 -15.28 -26.77 18.53
N ASP A 126 -16.60 -26.52 18.53
CA ASP A 126 -17.25 -25.70 17.50
C ASP A 126 -16.79 -24.23 17.59
N GLU A 127 -16.72 -23.65 18.80
CA GLU A 127 -16.21 -22.29 19.01
C GLU A 127 -14.75 -22.16 18.52
N ARG A 128 -13.88 -23.14 18.83
CA ARG A 128 -12.49 -23.20 18.33
C ARG A 128 -12.45 -23.16 16.80
N ASP A 129 -13.27 -23.96 16.13
CA ASP A 129 -13.29 -24.03 14.67
C ASP A 129 -13.91 -22.79 14.02
N THR A 130 -14.69 -21.98 14.75
CA THR A 130 -15.05 -20.63 14.29
C THR A 130 -13.94 -19.60 14.51
N ALA A 131 -13.20 -19.70 15.62
CA ALA A 131 -12.07 -18.81 15.91
C ALA A 131 -10.90 -19.03 14.93
N ILE A 132 -10.60 -20.28 14.58
CA ILE A 132 -9.61 -20.64 13.56
C ILE A 132 -10.01 -20.05 12.20
N LYS A 133 -11.26 -20.25 11.75
CA LYS A 133 -11.73 -19.70 10.45
C LYS A 133 -11.65 -18.18 10.41
N ARG A 134 -12.02 -17.47 11.49
CA ARG A 134 -11.85 -16.02 11.60
C ARG A 134 -10.38 -15.60 11.47
N ALA A 135 -9.46 -16.32 12.12
CA ALA A 135 -8.03 -16.03 11.98
C ALA A 135 -7.54 -16.24 10.54
N GLU A 136 -7.97 -17.33 9.88
CA GLU A 136 -7.66 -17.61 8.47
C GLU A 136 -8.24 -16.56 7.50
N GLU A 137 -9.45 -16.05 7.77
CA GLU A 137 -10.10 -14.96 7.03
C GLU A 137 -9.30 -13.65 7.15
N VAL A 138 -8.93 -13.23 8.36
CA VAL A 138 -8.15 -12.00 8.59
C VAL A 138 -6.73 -12.13 8.00
N ILE A 139 -6.08 -13.29 8.14
CA ILE A 139 -4.79 -13.58 7.48
C ILE A 139 -4.91 -13.51 5.95
N SER A 140 -6.07 -13.88 5.38
CA SER A 140 -6.31 -13.81 3.95
C SER A 140 -6.52 -12.36 3.47
N ALA A 141 -7.30 -11.57 4.20
CA ALA A 141 -7.46 -10.13 3.96
C ALA A 141 -6.12 -9.38 4.04
N GLY A 142 -5.29 -9.70 5.04
CA GLY A 142 -3.94 -9.15 5.18
C GLY A 142 -3.03 -9.42 3.97
N LYS A 143 -3.11 -10.63 3.39
CA LYS A 143 -2.40 -11.01 2.16
C LYS A 143 -2.91 -10.32 0.90
N GLU A 144 -4.17 -9.89 0.87
CA GLU A 144 -4.71 -9.08 -0.24
C GLU A 144 -4.26 -7.62 -0.13
N ILE A 145 -4.22 -7.09 1.10
CA ILE A 145 -3.62 -5.78 1.41
C ILE A 145 -2.13 -5.77 1.02
N GLU A 146 -1.37 -6.80 1.39
CA GLU A 146 0.05 -6.97 1.07
C GLU A 146 0.30 -6.89 -0.45
N LYS A 147 -0.38 -7.71 -1.24
CA LYS A 147 -0.29 -7.68 -2.72
C LYS A 147 -0.61 -6.30 -3.29
N ARG A 148 -1.65 -5.62 -2.78
CA ARG A 148 -2.03 -4.29 -3.27
C ARG A 148 -0.95 -3.24 -2.96
N VAL A 149 -0.22 -3.37 -1.86
CA VAL A 149 0.97 -2.54 -1.58
C VAL A 149 2.09 -2.83 -2.58
N GLU A 150 2.35 -4.09 -2.92
CA GLU A 150 3.35 -4.47 -3.93
C GLU A 150 3.00 -3.87 -5.32
N GLU A 151 1.75 -4.07 -5.77
CA GLU A 151 1.24 -3.55 -7.04
C GLU A 151 1.37 -2.02 -7.14
N LEU A 152 0.89 -1.28 -6.13
CA LEU A 152 0.99 0.18 -6.07
C LEU A 152 2.45 0.66 -5.96
N THR A 153 3.33 -0.12 -5.34
CA THR A 153 4.77 0.19 -5.28
C THR A 153 5.43 0.03 -6.65
N LEU A 154 5.10 -1.02 -7.40
CA LEU A 154 5.56 -1.22 -8.78
C LEU A 154 5.03 -0.11 -9.71
N GLU A 155 3.76 0.26 -9.59
CA GLU A 155 3.17 1.42 -10.30
C GLU A 155 3.89 2.73 -9.97
N LEU A 156 4.21 2.97 -8.69
CA LEU A 156 4.91 4.16 -8.24
C LEU A 156 6.32 4.23 -8.84
N ILE A 157 7.06 3.11 -8.85
CA ILE A 157 8.38 3.00 -9.46
C ILE A 157 8.32 3.24 -10.98
N ALA A 158 7.39 2.60 -11.68
CA ALA A 158 7.22 2.78 -13.13
C ALA A 158 6.82 4.23 -13.50
N SER A 159 5.91 4.82 -12.74
CA SER A 159 5.51 6.23 -12.94
C SER A 159 6.64 7.22 -12.63
N LYS A 160 7.51 6.92 -11.65
CA LYS A 160 8.74 7.69 -11.40
C LYS A 160 9.73 7.59 -12.56
N GLY A 161 10.04 6.36 -13.02
CA GLY A 161 10.98 6.17 -14.13
C GLY A 161 10.54 6.84 -15.43
N SER A 162 9.24 6.78 -15.75
CA SER A 162 8.69 7.51 -16.91
C SER A 162 8.80 9.04 -16.80
N LEU A 163 8.71 9.59 -15.58
CA LEU A 163 8.90 11.02 -15.34
C LEU A 163 10.38 11.43 -15.49
N GLU A 164 11.31 10.61 -14.99
CA GLU A 164 12.75 10.84 -15.10
C GLU A 164 13.22 10.77 -16.57
N LEU A 165 12.70 9.82 -17.36
CA LEU A 165 12.90 9.77 -18.82
C LEU A 165 12.32 11.00 -19.55
N ALA A 166 11.14 11.47 -19.15
CA ALA A 166 10.54 12.67 -19.74
C ALA A 166 11.35 13.95 -19.42
N HIS A 167 11.91 14.06 -18.20
CA HIS A 167 12.82 15.14 -17.84
C HIS A 167 14.12 15.09 -18.64
N ALA A 168 14.73 13.91 -18.82
CA ALA A 168 15.93 13.76 -19.64
C ALA A 168 15.69 14.19 -21.10
N ALA A 169 14.62 13.69 -21.72
CA ALA A 169 14.23 14.07 -23.09
C ALA A 169 13.96 15.58 -23.24
N HIS A 170 13.37 16.21 -22.22
CA HIS A 170 13.18 17.68 -22.17
C HIS A 170 14.52 18.43 -22.12
N HIS A 171 15.45 18.00 -21.26
CA HIS A 171 16.78 18.63 -21.18
C HIS A 171 17.56 18.50 -22.48
N GLU A 172 17.59 17.32 -23.12
CA GLU A 172 18.24 17.18 -24.43
C GLU A 172 17.56 18.02 -25.53
N ALA A 173 16.23 18.17 -25.49
CA ALA A 173 15.51 19.02 -26.44
C ALA A 173 15.86 20.51 -26.25
N GLU A 174 16.02 20.95 -25.01
CA GLU A 174 16.45 22.31 -24.66
C GLU A 174 17.91 22.57 -25.05
N GLU A 175 18.82 21.62 -24.85
CA GLU A 175 20.20 21.69 -25.34
C GLU A 175 20.26 21.80 -26.87
N ARG A 176 19.49 20.98 -27.60
CA ARG A 176 19.36 21.08 -29.06
C ARG A 176 18.80 22.44 -29.49
N ARG A 177 17.81 22.98 -28.78
CA ARG A 177 17.22 24.30 -29.04
C ARG A 177 18.25 25.42 -28.86
N ILE A 178 19.05 25.37 -27.81
CA ILE A 178 20.11 26.34 -27.53
C ILE A 178 21.23 26.23 -28.58
N GLY A 179 21.69 25.02 -28.91
CA GLY A 179 22.70 24.79 -29.95
C GLY A 179 22.25 25.32 -31.33
N ALA A 180 21.00 25.07 -31.72
CA ALA A 180 20.43 25.58 -32.96
C ALA A 180 20.25 27.11 -32.97
N ALA A 181 20.04 27.74 -31.81
CA ALA A 181 20.02 29.21 -31.70
C ALA A 181 21.43 29.80 -31.85
N LEU A 182 22.43 29.23 -31.18
CA LEU A 182 23.83 29.66 -31.26
C LEU A 182 24.43 29.51 -32.67
N LEU A 183 24.06 28.44 -33.39
CA LEU A 183 24.44 28.27 -34.80
C LEU A 183 23.88 29.39 -35.68
N LYS A 184 22.57 29.69 -35.55
CA LYS A 184 21.92 30.79 -36.30
C LYS A 184 22.52 32.15 -35.97
N GLU A 185 22.91 32.38 -34.72
CA GLU A 185 23.58 33.63 -34.31
C GLU A 185 24.98 33.74 -34.95
N GLN A 186 25.76 32.66 -34.99
CA GLN A 186 27.06 32.63 -35.69
C GLN A 186 26.91 32.85 -37.19
N ASP A 187 25.89 32.25 -37.83
CA ASP A 187 25.57 32.49 -39.24
C ASP A 187 25.21 33.96 -39.48
N CYS A 188 24.30 34.53 -38.67
CA CYS A 188 23.93 35.95 -38.77
C CYS A 188 25.16 36.88 -38.63
N LEU A 189 26.07 36.60 -37.69
CA LEU A 189 27.32 37.34 -37.54
C LEU A 189 28.29 37.14 -38.71
N ALA A 190 28.25 35.99 -39.40
CA ALA A 190 29.01 35.75 -40.62
C ALA A 190 28.44 36.55 -41.81
N TRP A 191 27.12 36.54 -42.01
CA TRP A 191 26.43 37.34 -43.01
C TRP A 191 26.65 38.85 -42.79
N GLU A 192 26.59 39.32 -41.54
CA GLU A 192 26.82 40.73 -41.20
C GLU A 192 28.27 41.18 -41.48
N ARG A 193 29.27 40.29 -41.24
CA ARG A 193 30.67 40.54 -41.64
C ARG A 193 30.83 40.59 -43.17
N GLY A 194 30.24 39.63 -43.90
CA GLY A 194 30.29 39.60 -45.36
C GLY A 194 29.63 40.82 -46.00
N LEU A 195 28.49 41.28 -45.44
CA LEU A 195 27.79 42.48 -45.87
C LEU A 195 28.65 43.73 -45.65
N ARG A 196 29.30 43.88 -44.48
CA ARG A 196 30.25 44.99 -44.23
C ARG A 196 31.39 45.00 -45.24
N GLN A 197 32.05 43.85 -45.48
CA GLN A 197 33.14 43.78 -46.45
C GLN A 197 32.68 44.15 -47.87
N ALA A 198 31.53 43.63 -48.33
CA ALA A 198 30.99 43.98 -49.64
C ALA A 198 30.63 45.48 -49.74
N GLN A 199 30.19 46.10 -48.65
CA GLN A 199 29.89 47.53 -48.57
C GLN A 199 31.17 48.39 -48.60
N GLU A 200 32.25 47.96 -47.94
CA GLU A 200 33.58 48.58 -48.00
C GLU A 200 34.19 48.47 -49.42
N GLU A 201 34.08 47.31 -50.07
CA GLU A 201 34.51 47.09 -51.46
C GLU A 201 33.71 47.96 -52.45
N LEU A 202 32.41 48.12 -52.23
CA LEU A 202 31.55 49.00 -53.03
C LEU A 202 31.95 50.48 -52.88
N GLN A 203 32.19 50.98 -51.66
CA GLN A 203 32.70 52.34 -51.44
C GLN A 203 34.06 52.57 -52.11
N GLN A 204 34.95 51.56 -52.11
CA GLN A 204 36.20 51.63 -52.86
C GLN A 204 35.97 51.71 -54.37
N LEU A 205 34.99 51.00 -54.93
CA LEU A 205 34.63 51.08 -56.35
C LEU A 205 33.99 52.43 -56.70
N GLU A 206 33.14 53.00 -55.84
CA GLU A 206 32.56 54.34 -56.03
C GLU A 206 33.65 55.43 -56.06
N SER A 207 34.64 55.37 -55.15
CA SER A 207 35.76 56.32 -55.17
C SER A 207 36.64 56.20 -56.44
N LYS A 208 36.85 54.98 -56.94
CA LYS A 208 37.54 54.73 -58.22
C LYS A 208 36.73 55.27 -59.40
N LEU A 209 35.41 55.05 -59.42
CA LEU A 209 34.51 55.57 -60.44
C LEU A 209 34.49 57.11 -60.46
N ALA A 210 34.45 57.76 -59.30
CA ALA A 210 34.53 59.22 -59.17
C ALA A 210 35.83 59.77 -59.78
N SER A 211 36.99 59.23 -59.37
CA SER A 211 38.28 59.66 -59.94
C SER A 211 38.41 59.36 -61.45
N ASN A 212 37.80 58.29 -61.95
CA ASN A 212 37.78 58.00 -63.38
C ASN A 212 36.90 58.99 -64.17
N ASN A 213 35.77 59.40 -63.59
CA ASN A 213 34.93 60.49 -64.13
C ASN A 213 35.69 61.82 -64.16
N ASP A 214 36.44 62.17 -63.10
CA ASP A 214 37.28 63.39 -63.09
C ASP A 214 38.37 63.33 -64.17
N MET A 215 39.00 62.16 -64.37
CA MET A 215 39.96 61.95 -65.46
C MET A 215 39.30 62.07 -66.84
N GLN A 216 38.07 61.56 -67.01
CA GLN A 216 37.33 61.67 -68.25
C GLN A 216 36.89 63.12 -68.55
N LEU A 217 36.42 63.87 -67.55
CA LEU A 217 36.14 65.31 -67.69
C LEU A 217 37.39 66.12 -68.08
N ASN A 218 38.57 65.73 -67.56
CA ASN A 218 39.85 66.32 -67.97
C ASN A 218 40.22 65.95 -69.42
N ILE A 219 39.97 64.71 -69.86
CA ILE A 219 40.13 64.30 -71.26
C ILE A 219 39.21 65.12 -72.17
N ASP A 220 37.93 65.24 -71.84
CA ASP A 220 36.95 66.03 -72.62
C ASP A 220 37.28 67.53 -72.63
N ALA A 221 37.87 68.06 -71.56
CA ALA A 221 38.39 69.43 -71.53
C ALA A 221 39.61 69.60 -72.45
N ASN A 222 40.51 68.61 -72.51
CA ASN A 222 41.69 68.66 -73.38
C ASN A 222 41.35 68.39 -74.85
N LEU A 223 40.37 67.53 -75.14
CA LEU A 223 39.82 67.35 -76.49
C LEU A 223 39.19 68.65 -77.01
N ARG A 224 38.43 69.38 -76.18
CA ARG A 224 37.89 70.69 -76.55
C ARG A 224 38.98 71.73 -76.86
N LYS A 225 40.07 71.77 -76.08
CA LYS A 225 41.24 72.63 -76.38
C LYS A 225 41.91 72.22 -77.69
N LEU A 226 42.08 70.92 -77.94
CA LEU A 226 42.70 70.43 -79.18
C LEU A 226 41.84 70.74 -80.41
N LEU A 227 40.51 70.66 -80.28
CA LEU A 227 39.57 71.10 -81.33
C LEU A 227 39.63 72.62 -81.57
N SER A 228 39.75 73.45 -80.52
CA SER A 228 39.93 74.90 -80.72
C SER A 228 41.27 75.19 -81.42
N LEU A 229 42.38 74.61 -80.95
CA LEU A 229 43.70 74.77 -81.56
C LEU A 229 43.71 74.30 -83.02
N ASN A 230 42.99 73.23 -83.34
CA ASN A 230 42.86 72.76 -84.71
C ASN A 230 42.00 73.70 -85.57
N SER A 231 40.95 74.32 -85.02
CA SER A 231 40.18 75.36 -85.72
C SER A 231 40.99 76.66 -85.93
N GLU A 232 41.84 77.03 -84.97
CA GLU A 232 42.79 78.14 -85.06
C GLU A 232 43.86 77.85 -86.14
N LEU A 233 44.36 76.60 -86.20
CA LEU A 233 45.28 76.15 -87.23
C LEU A 233 44.63 76.08 -88.62
N SER A 234 43.37 75.62 -88.72
CA SER A 234 42.60 75.68 -89.96
C SER A 234 42.41 77.12 -90.43
N ALA A 235 42.02 78.04 -89.55
CA ALA A 235 41.90 79.46 -89.89
C ALA A 235 43.25 80.08 -90.30
N TYR A 236 44.36 79.67 -89.69
CA TYR A 236 45.70 80.08 -90.12
C TYR A 236 46.07 79.52 -91.51
N MET A 237 45.77 78.25 -91.79
CA MET A 237 46.02 77.65 -93.10
C MET A 237 45.09 78.21 -94.19
N GLU A 238 43.85 78.54 -93.87
CA GLU A 238 42.89 79.14 -94.79
C GLU A 238 43.29 80.59 -95.13
N ASN A 239 43.69 81.39 -94.13
CA ASN A 239 44.32 82.70 -94.36
C ASN A 239 45.58 82.57 -95.24
N LYS A 240 46.39 81.51 -95.08
CA LYS A 240 47.57 81.28 -95.92
C LYS A 240 47.22 80.82 -97.35
N LEU A 241 46.16 80.05 -97.54
CA LEU A 241 45.68 79.61 -98.86
C LEU A 241 44.96 80.72 -99.64
N ILE A 242 44.61 81.83 -98.99
CA ILE A 242 44.09 83.05 -99.62
C ILE A 242 45.23 83.92 -100.22
N GLU A 243 46.51 83.66 -99.90
CA GLU A 243 47.67 84.40 -100.47
C GLU A 243 48.33 83.74 -101.69
N GLU A 244 48.15 82.42 -101.95
CA GLU A 244 48.85 81.70 -103.05
C GLU A 244 47.91 80.80 -103.88
N ALA A 245 47.20 81.34 -104.88
CA ALA A 245 46.31 80.55 -105.76
C ALA A 245 46.06 81.13 -107.18
N GLU A 246 47.04 81.10 -108.09
CA GLU A 246 46.82 81.32 -109.55
C GLU A 246 47.38 80.19 -110.45
N GLY A 247 46.47 79.33 -110.95
CA GLY A 247 46.62 78.53 -112.18
C GLY A 247 47.48 77.25 -112.17
N ALA A 248 47.38 76.34 -113.17
CA ALA A 248 46.32 76.10 -114.17
C ALA A 248 46.57 74.80 -114.98
N SER A 249 45.52 74.13 -115.51
CA SER A 249 45.52 73.18 -116.68
C SER A 249 46.35 71.87 -116.57
N LYS A 250 46.29 70.81 -117.42
CA LYS A 250 45.49 70.18 -118.55
C LYS A 250 46.15 68.75 -118.76
N GLU A 251 45.71 67.68 -119.45
CA GLU A 251 44.50 67.14 -120.16
C GLU A 251 44.66 65.57 -120.21
N GLN A 252 43.69 64.69 -120.56
CA GLN A 252 43.18 64.26 -121.89
C GLN A 252 44.30 63.90 -122.93
N GLU A 253 44.24 62.87 -123.80
CA GLU A 253 43.17 61.89 -124.20
C GLU A 253 43.77 60.69 -125.02
N SER A 254 42.92 59.87 -125.69
CA SER A 254 43.20 58.93 -126.82
C SER A 254 43.83 57.55 -126.46
N GLU A 255 43.40 56.36 -126.92
CA GLU A 255 42.92 55.84 -128.23
C GLU A 255 44.07 55.68 -129.28
N GLY A 256 44.25 54.58 -130.04
CA GLY A 256 43.57 53.26 -130.05
C GLY A 256 44.13 52.27 -131.12
N ALA A 257 43.60 51.03 -131.13
CA ALA A 257 43.61 49.98 -132.17
C ALA A 257 44.93 49.50 -132.88
N LYS A 258 45.26 48.20 -132.72
CA LYS A 258 45.94 47.30 -133.71
C LYS A 258 45.86 45.83 -133.25
N GLN A 259 44.79 45.10 -133.54
CA GLN A 259 44.53 44.34 -134.79
C GLN A 259 45.12 42.90 -134.82
N ILE A 260 44.25 41.94 -134.45
CA ILE A 260 44.15 40.55 -134.96
C ILE A 260 45.26 39.54 -134.59
N SER A 261 46.53 39.91 -134.40
CA SER A 261 47.52 38.96 -133.84
C SER A 261 47.26 38.62 -132.36
N ASN A 262 46.50 39.49 -131.69
CA ASN A 262 46.18 39.39 -130.28
C ASN A 262 45.17 38.28 -129.93
N SER A 263 44.15 38.01 -130.76
CA SER A 263 42.99 37.19 -130.36
C SER A 263 43.35 35.79 -129.83
N ILE A 264 44.33 35.10 -130.42
CA ILE A 264 44.77 33.78 -129.93
C ILE A 264 45.61 33.90 -128.64
N LYS A 265 46.43 34.96 -128.51
CA LYS A 265 47.16 35.25 -127.27
C LYS A 265 46.22 35.68 -126.13
N GLU A 266 45.17 36.42 -126.44
CA GLU A 266 44.11 36.83 -125.51
C GLU A 266 43.21 35.66 -125.15
N ALA A 267 42.92 34.72 -126.06
CA ALA A 267 42.24 33.48 -125.74
C ALA A 267 43.09 32.57 -124.83
N LEU A 268 44.40 32.44 -125.11
CA LEU A 268 45.32 31.71 -124.23
C LEU A 268 45.51 32.40 -122.88
N ALA A 269 45.65 33.73 -122.85
CA ALA A 269 45.75 34.50 -121.62
C ALA A 269 44.44 34.48 -120.82
N SER A 270 43.27 34.51 -121.48
CA SER A 270 41.96 34.31 -120.85
C SER A 270 41.88 32.91 -120.27
N LYS A 271 42.17 31.85 -121.03
CA LYS A 271 42.11 30.48 -120.50
C LYS A 271 43.14 30.21 -119.41
N GLN A 272 44.30 30.87 -119.44
CA GLN A 272 45.29 30.80 -118.37
C GLN A 272 44.90 31.64 -117.14
N LYS A 273 44.23 32.79 -117.33
CA LYS A 273 43.63 33.59 -116.24
C LYS A 273 42.46 32.84 -115.60
N GLU A 274 41.55 32.28 -116.38
CA GLU A 274 40.48 31.37 -115.94
C GLU A 274 41.06 30.16 -115.19
N LEU A 275 42.17 29.57 -115.66
CA LEU A 275 42.84 28.48 -114.95
C LEU A 275 43.46 28.94 -113.61
N GLN A 276 44.01 30.15 -113.54
CA GLN A 276 44.50 30.74 -112.29
C GLN A 276 43.35 31.10 -111.35
N GLU A 277 42.23 31.60 -111.87
CA GLU A 277 41.01 31.93 -111.13
C GLU A 277 40.32 30.67 -110.59
N VAL A 278 40.20 29.60 -111.39
CA VAL A 278 39.74 28.29 -110.92
C VAL A 278 40.67 27.71 -109.85
N LYS A 279 42.00 27.85 -109.99
CA LYS A 279 42.95 27.45 -108.93
C LYS A 279 42.79 28.28 -107.66
N ALA A 280 42.62 29.60 -107.77
CA ALA A 280 42.36 30.47 -106.62
C ALA A 280 41.02 30.13 -105.93
N ASN A 281 39.98 29.85 -106.71
CA ASN A 281 38.68 29.41 -106.21
C ASN A 281 38.73 28.01 -105.56
N ILE A 282 39.57 27.09 -106.05
CA ILE A 282 39.81 25.79 -105.42
C ILE A 282 40.53 25.94 -104.07
N GLU A 283 41.60 26.73 -104.00
CA GLU A 283 42.30 26.98 -102.72
C GLU A 283 41.45 27.79 -101.74
N LYS A 284 40.63 28.73 -102.23
CA LYS A 284 39.61 29.42 -101.42
C LYS A 284 38.56 28.45 -100.87
N ALA A 285 37.95 27.62 -101.71
CA ALA A 285 36.94 26.64 -101.27
C ALA A 285 37.54 25.59 -100.31
N LYS A 286 38.82 25.25 -100.47
CA LYS A 286 39.59 24.38 -99.56
C LYS A 286 39.86 25.04 -98.20
N ALA A 287 40.11 26.35 -98.16
CA ALA A 287 40.21 27.13 -96.93
C ALA A 287 38.83 27.31 -96.25
N GLU A 288 37.78 27.59 -97.00
CA GLU A 288 36.40 27.62 -96.49
C GLU A 288 35.99 26.25 -95.93
N ALA A 289 36.34 25.15 -96.61
CA ALA A 289 36.10 23.79 -96.13
C ALA A 289 36.98 23.38 -94.94
N SER A 290 38.12 24.04 -94.67
CA SER A 290 38.88 23.82 -93.43
C SER A 290 38.30 24.62 -92.27
N VAL A 291 37.89 25.87 -92.50
CA VAL A 291 37.17 26.71 -91.51
C VAL A 291 35.84 26.07 -91.10
N LEU A 292 35.02 25.61 -92.07
CA LEU A 292 33.75 24.92 -91.77
C LEU A 292 33.97 23.60 -91.02
N ARG A 293 35.03 22.86 -91.33
CA ARG A 293 35.39 21.62 -90.61
C ARG A 293 35.87 21.91 -89.18
N PHE A 294 36.62 22.99 -88.97
CA PHE A 294 37.00 23.46 -87.64
C PHE A 294 35.77 23.88 -86.82
N ALA A 295 34.89 24.73 -87.38
CA ALA A 295 33.64 25.13 -86.72
C ALA A 295 32.75 23.94 -86.35
N ALA A 296 32.64 22.93 -87.22
CA ALA A 296 31.90 21.70 -86.94
C ALA A 296 32.54 20.84 -85.83
N MET A 297 33.86 20.91 -85.63
CA MET A 297 34.53 20.27 -84.49
C MET A 297 34.30 21.04 -83.19
N THR A 298 34.36 22.38 -83.22
CA THR A 298 34.06 23.24 -82.06
C THR A 298 32.62 23.06 -81.58
N LEU A 299 31.64 23.22 -82.49
CA LEU A 299 30.21 23.02 -82.19
C LEU A 299 29.90 21.61 -81.64
N ARG A 300 30.66 20.59 -82.07
CA ARG A 300 30.53 19.23 -81.52
C ARG A 300 31.10 19.11 -80.11
N SER A 301 32.23 19.76 -79.83
CA SER A 301 32.78 19.82 -78.48
C SER A 301 31.87 20.60 -77.52
N GLU A 302 31.25 21.68 -77.99
CA GLU A 302 30.25 22.45 -77.24
C GLU A 302 29.00 21.59 -76.96
N LEU A 303 28.47 20.90 -77.98
CA LEU A 303 27.32 19.99 -77.82
C LEU A 303 27.62 18.81 -76.87
N ASP A 304 28.84 18.26 -76.89
CA ASP A 304 29.21 17.16 -75.99
C ASP A 304 29.50 17.67 -74.56
N ASN A 305 29.96 18.91 -74.39
CA ASN A 305 30.02 19.61 -73.09
C ASN A 305 28.61 19.90 -72.53
N GLU A 306 27.66 20.35 -73.34
CA GLU A 306 26.30 20.65 -72.88
C GLU A 306 25.48 19.40 -72.55
N LYS A 307 25.85 18.22 -73.08
CA LYS A 307 25.31 16.95 -72.56
C LYS A 307 25.83 16.65 -71.16
N ALA A 308 27.09 16.98 -70.88
CA ALA A 308 27.67 16.78 -69.56
C ALA A 308 27.10 17.78 -68.53
N SER A 309 26.87 19.04 -68.91
CA SER A 309 26.19 20.04 -68.08
C SER A 309 24.77 19.58 -67.75
N LEU A 310 24.00 19.11 -68.74
CA LEU A 310 22.62 18.63 -68.56
C LEU A 310 22.53 17.41 -67.62
N VAL A 311 23.43 16.43 -67.76
CA VAL A 311 23.46 15.26 -66.85
C VAL A 311 23.83 15.68 -65.43
N SER A 312 24.76 16.62 -65.26
CA SER A 312 25.11 17.16 -63.95
C SER A 312 23.95 17.95 -63.33
N LEU A 313 23.19 18.70 -64.13
CA LEU A 313 21.99 19.41 -63.71
C LEU A 313 20.88 18.45 -63.26
N GLN A 314 20.61 17.40 -64.04
CA GLN A 314 19.62 16.36 -63.71
C GLN A 314 19.98 15.60 -62.41
N GLN A 315 21.26 15.35 -62.17
CA GLN A 315 21.71 14.77 -60.89
C GLN A 315 21.50 15.75 -59.73
N GLY A 316 21.76 17.05 -59.94
CA GLY A 316 21.48 18.11 -58.97
C GLY A 316 19.98 18.22 -58.64
N GLU A 317 19.13 18.20 -59.66
CA GLU A 317 17.66 18.21 -59.55
C GLU A 317 17.14 17.00 -58.76
N ALA A 318 17.65 15.79 -59.06
CA ALA A 318 17.28 14.58 -58.34
C ALA A 318 17.66 14.65 -56.84
N MET A 319 18.85 15.17 -56.51
CA MET A 319 19.26 15.38 -55.11
C MET A 319 18.43 16.47 -54.42
N ALA A 320 18.10 17.56 -55.13
CA ALA A 320 17.24 18.62 -54.60
C ALA A 320 15.82 18.11 -54.32
N SER A 321 15.25 17.27 -55.20
CA SER A 321 13.94 16.65 -55.01
C SER A 321 13.90 15.76 -53.75
N VAL A 322 14.93 14.94 -53.52
CA VAL A 322 15.05 14.13 -52.29
C VAL A 322 15.17 15.01 -51.04
N ALA A 323 15.92 16.11 -51.11
CA ALA A 323 16.03 17.06 -50.00
C ALA A 323 14.70 17.77 -49.70
N VAL A 324 13.93 18.15 -50.73
CA VAL A 324 12.59 18.74 -50.57
C VAL A 324 11.65 17.76 -49.88
N SER A 325 11.56 16.51 -50.34
CA SER A 325 10.67 15.51 -49.69
C SER A 325 11.07 15.22 -48.23
N SER A 326 12.37 15.22 -47.90
CA SER A 326 12.83 15.10 -46.50
C SER A 326 12.35 16.28 -45.63
N LEU A 327 12.45 17.51 -46.16
CA LEU A 327 11.98 18.71 -45.46
C LEU A 327 10.45 18.77 -45.35
N GLU A 328 9.71 18.24 -46.33
CA GLU A 328 8.25 18.10 -46.26
C GLU A 328 7.82 17.10 -45.17
N ASP A 329 8.53 15.97 -45.03
CA ASP A 329 8.26 15.00 -43.96
C ASP A 329 8.61 15.55 -42.58
N GLU A 330 9.72 16.29 -42.42
CA GLU A 330 10.06 17.00 -41.18
C GLU A 330 9.04 18.09 -40.84
N LEU A 331 8.58 18.86 -41.82
CA LEU A 331 7.51 19.85 -41.66
C LEU A 331 6.18 19.20 -41.28
N ASN A 332 5.85 18.04 -41.84
CA ASN A 332 4.64 17.31 -41.52
C ASN A 332 4.73 16.58 -40.16
N ARG A 333 5.94 16.21 -39.72
CA ARG A 333 6.20 15.71 -38.38
C ARG A 333 6.04 16.81 -37.32
N THR A 334 6.70 17.94 -37.52
CA THR A 334 6.67 19.07 -36.55
C THR A 334 5.27 19.65 -36.39
N LYS A 335 4.44 19.71 -37.45
CA LYS A 335 3.00 20.03 -37.34
C LYS A 335 2.26 19.13 -36.34
N ARG A 336 2.41 17.80 -36.46
CA ARG A 336 1.76 16.82 -35.56
C ARG A 336 2.27 16.94 -34.12
N GLU A 337 3.55 17.24 -33.94
CA GLU A 337 4.15 17.46 -32.62
C GLU A 337 3.59 18.74 -31.97
N ILE A 338 3.42 19.84 -32.73
CA ILE A 338 2.76 21.07 -32.27
C ILE A 338 1.29 20.82 -31.90
N GLU A 339 0.54 20.04 -32.69
CA GLU A 339 -0.85 19.67 -32.37
C GLU A 339 -0.94 18.83 -31.09
N SER A 340 0.00 17.90 -30.88
CA SER A 340 0.10 17.12 -29.63
C SER A 340 0.39 18.00 -28.41
N VAL A 341 1.25 19.01 -28.56
CA VAL A 341 1.55 19.97 -27.48
C VAL A 341 0.32 20.82 -27.16
N ARG A 342 -0.37 21.37 -28.17
CA ARG A 342 -1.59 22.17 -27.98
C ARG A 342 -2.72 21.39 -27.31
N SER A 343 -2.89 20.11 -27.63
CA SER A 343 -3.86 19.24 -26.97
C SER A 343 -3.56 19.07 -25.47
N LYS A 344 -2.29 18.82 -25.11
CA LYS A 344 -1.82 18.74 -23.71
C LYS A 344 -1.90 20.08 -22.98
N GLU A 345 -1.72 21.19 -23.69
CA GLU A 345 -1.87 22.54 -23.14
C GLU A 345 -3.33 22.82 -22.77
N ALA A 346 -4.28 22.52 -23.65
CA ALA A 346 -5.71 22.65 -23.37
C ALA A 346 -6.14 21.78 -22.18
N GLU A 347 -5.70 20.51 -22.15
CA GLU A 347 -5.91 19.58 -21.02
C GLU A 347 -5.33 20.11 -19.69
N ALA A 348 -4.20 20.84 -19.75
CA ALA A 348 -3.60 21.47 -18.57
C ALA A 348 -4.36 22.75 -18.12
N GLN A 349 -4.85 23.55 -19.08
CA GLN A 349 -5.65 24.75 -18.80
C GLN A 349 -7.01 24.39 -18.16
N GLU A 350 -7.68 23.35 -18.66
CA GLU A 350 -8.91 22.80 -18.06
C GLU A 350 -8.69 22.43 -16.59
N LYS A 351 -7.63 21.64 -16.31
CA LYS A 351 -7.28 21.20 -14.95
C LYS A 351 -6.83 22.34 -14.03
N MET A 352 -6.35 23.46 -14.59
CA MET A 352 -6.07 24.69 -13.84
C MET A 352 -7.35 25.44 -13.42
N VAL A 353 -8.49 25.23 -14.11
CA VAL A 353 -9.79 25.80 -13.73
C VAL A 353 -10.54 24.86 -12.77
N GLU A 354 -10.50 23.55 -13.01
CA GLU A 354 -11.15 22.54 -12.16
C GLU A 354 -10.56 22.50 -10.74
N LEU A 355 -9.22 22.49 -10.61
CA LEU A 355 -8.57 22.25 -9.32
C LEU A 355 -8.91 23.32 -8.25
N PRO A 356 -8.94 24.63 -8.55
CA PRO A 356 -9.46 25.64 -7.62
C PRO A 356 -10.94 25.45 -7.24
N MET A 357 -11.79 24.97 -8.17
CA MET A 357 -13.20 24.71 -7.87
C MET A 357 -13.38 23.53 -6.89
N VAL A 358 -12.68 22.42 -7.13
CA VAL A 358 -12.71 21.24 -6.25
C VAL A 358 -12.11 21.57 -4.87
N LEU A 359 -11.02 22.33 -4.81
CA LEU A 359 -10.45 22.81 -3.54
C LEU A 359 -11.42 23.70 -2.76
N ARG A 360 -12.18 24.58 -3.45
CA ARG A 360 -13.22 25.40 -2.84
C ARG A 360 -14.41 24.58 -2.35
N GLN A 361 -14.81 23.54 -3.06
CA GLN A 361 -15.88 22.63 -2.62
C GLN A 361 -15.45 21.86 -1.37
N SER A 362 -14.29 21.21 -1.41
CA SER A 362 -13.74 20.46 -0.27
C SER A 362 -13.51 21.31 0.98
N THR A 363 -13.14 22.59 0.83
CA THR A 363 -13.01 23.51 1.98
C THR A 363 -14.36 23.97 2.54
N GLN A 364 -15.41 24.07 1.72
CA GLN A 364 -16.78 24.31 2.21
C GLN A 364 -17.30 23.07 2.96
N GLU A 365 -17.17 21.88 2.38
CA GLU A 365 -17.60 20.61 2.98
C GLU A 365 -16.91 20.35 4.34
N ALA A 366 -15.62 20.70 4.47
CA ALA A 366 -14.88 20.59 5.72
C ALA A 366 -15.38 21.55 6.82
N GLU A 367 -15.75 22.79 6.46
CA GLU A 367 -16.33 23.75 7.42
C GLU A 367 -17.78 23.38 7.77
N ASP A 368 -18.58 22.90 6.82
CA ASP A 368 -19.95 22.42 7.07
C ASP A 368 -19.96 21.20 8.02
N ALA A 369 -19.06 20.24 7.79
CA ALA A 369 -18.88 19.09 8.69
C ALA A 369 -18.41 19.49 10.09
N LYS A 370 -17.55 20.51 10.20
CA LYS A 370 -17.08 21.08 11.47
C LYS A 370 -18.19 21.80 12.23
N VAL A 371 -19.08 22.53 11.55
CA VAL A 371 -20.28 23.12 12.16
C VAL A 371 -21.24 22.02 12.65
N ALA A 372 -21.46 20.97 11.85
CA ALA A 372 -22.29 19.83 12.26
C ALA A 372 -21.71 19.11 13.51
N ALA A 373 -20.40 18.92 13.58
CA ALA A 373 -19.73 18.34 14.74
C ALA A 373 -19.86 19.22 16.01
N GLN A 374 -19.79 20.55 15.87
CA GLN A 374 -20.01 21.48 16.98
C GLN A 374 -21.46 21.44 17.50
N LEU A 375 -22.44 21.41 16.60
CA LEU A 375 -23.86 21.27 16.97
C LEU A 375 -24.13 19.96 17.71
N ALA A 376 -23.61 18.83 17.22
CA ALA A 376 -23.73 17.53 17.89
C ALA A 376 -23.03 17.52 19.27
N GLN A 377 -21.91 18.23 19.43
CA GLN A 377 -21.25 18.39 20.73
C GLN A 377 -22.10 19.23 21.70
N GLU A 378 -22.76 20.30 21.24
CA GLU A 378 -23.69 21.08 22.06
C GLU A 378 -24.93 20.28 22.48
N GLU A 379 -25.53 19.51 21.58
CA GLU A 379 -26.67 18.65 21.91
C GLU A 379 -26.27 17.60 22.94
N LEU A 380 -25.08 17.01 22.81
CA LEU A 380 -24.52 16.08 23.79
C LEU A 380 -24.27 16.73 25.15
N THR A 381 -23.88 18.01 25.24
CA THR A 381 -23.72 18.69 26.53
C THR A 381 -25.06 19.03 27.18
N LYS A 382 -26.07 19.44 26.39
CA LYS A 382 -27.44 19.68 26.85
C LYS A 382 -28.05 18.39 27.43
N ALA A 383 -28.06 17.30 26.66
CA ALA A 383 -28.56 15.99 27.10
C ALA A 383 -27.83 15.44 28.34
N LYS A 384 -26.52 15.71 28.49
CA LYS A 384 -25.76 15.36 29.70
C LYS A 384 -26.17 16.16 30.94
N GLU A 385 -26.63 17.40 30.79
CA GLU A 385 -27.13 18.20 31.90
C GLU A 385 -28.57 17.80 32.28
N ASP A 386 -29.44 17.59 31.29
CA ASP A 386 -30.79 17.06 31.49
C ASP A 386 -30.77 15.71 32.22
N PHE A 387 -29.80 14.84 31.89
CA PHE A 387 -29.57 13.58 32.60
C PHE A 387 -29.14 13.79 34.07
N LYS A 388 -28.28 14.77 34.38
CA LYS A 388 -27.92 15.09 35.77
C LYS A 388 -29.14 15.62 36.53
N GLN A 389 -29.91 16.51 35.93
CA GLN A 389 -31.09 17.13 36.55
C GLN A 389 -32.16 16.07 36.86
N THR A 390 -32.46 15.18 35.90
CA THR A 390 -33.39 14.06 36.10
C THR A 390 -32.88 13.06 37.14
N LYS A 391 -31.58 12.75 37.16
CA LYS A 391 -30.97 11.91 38.21
C LYS A 391 -31.07 12.54 39.61
N ALA A 392 -30.86 13.85 39.74
CA ALA A 392 -31.00 14.57 41.00
C ALA A 392 -32.47 14.63 41.47
N ALA A 393 -33.40 14.81 40.54
CA ALA A 393 -34.84 14.73 40.82
C ALA A 393 -35.27 13.32 41.27
N ALA A 394 -34.73 12.26 40.66
CA ALA A 394 -34.98 10.88 41.05
C ALA A 394 -34.50 10.58 42.48
N ALA A 395 -33.27 10.95 42.84
CA ALA A 395 -32.77 10.79 44.22
C ALA A 395 -33.58 11.60 45.25
N THR A 396 -34.12 12.76 44.84
CA THR A 396 -35.02 13.58 45.67
C THR A 396 -36.40 12.92 45.84
N ALA A 397 -36.89 12.19 44.82
CA ALA A 397 -38.12 11.42 44.91
C ALA A 397 -37.95 10.15 45.79
N GLU A 398 -36.83 9.45 45.64
CA GLU A 398 -36.47 8.25 46.41
C GLU A 398 -36.34 8.54 47.92
N THR A 399 -35.64 9.61 48.28
CA THR A 399 -35.53 10.05 49.69
C THR A 399 -36.87 10.46 50.29
N ARG A 400 -37.75 11.12 49.51
CA ARG A 400 -39.12 11.43 49.93
C ARG A 400 -39.98 10.17 50.07
N LEU A 401 -39.84 9.18 49.18
CA LEU A 401 -40.53 7.90 49.29
C LEU A 401 -40.10 7.14 50.56
N SER A 402 -38.81 7.10 50.87
CA SER A 402 -38.30 6.50 52.12
C SER A 402 -38.84 7.18 53.38
N ALA A 403 -39.04 8.51 53.35
CA ALA A 403 -39.68 9.23 54.44
C ALA A 403 -41.17 8.85 54.59
N VAL A 404 -41.93 8.80 53.49
CA VAL A 404 -43.36 8.40 53.49
C VAL A 404 -43.55 6.95 53.94
N VAL A 405 -42.65 6.03 53.57
CA VAL A 405 -42.68 4.64 54.07
C VAL A 405 -42.53 4.60 55.59
N LYS A 406 -41.57 5.34 56.16
CA LYS A 406 -41.36 5.41 57.61
C LYS A 406 -42.52 6.09 58.35
N GLU A 407 -43.15 7.09 57.73
CA GLU A 407 -44.37 7.72 58.27
C GLU A 407 -45.55 6.74 58.27
N ALA A 408 -45.71 5.94 57.21
CA ALA A 408 -46.72 4.89 57.14
C ALA A 408 -46.45 3.76 58.16
N GLU A 409 -45.20 3.31 58.32
CA GLU A 409 -44.79 2.36 59.37
C GLU A 409 -45.10 2.88 60.77
N ALA A 410 -44.79 4.16 61.04
CA ALA A 410 -45.13 4.81 62.32
C ALA A 410 -46.65 4.95 62.53
N SER A 411 -47.41 5.22 61.46
CA SER A 411 -48.88 5.25 61.50
C SER A 411 -49.47 3.88 61.81
N VAL A 412 -48.96 2.80 61.19
CA VAL A 412 -49.40 1.42 61.45
C VAL A 412 -48.99 0.97 62.87
N ALA A 413 -47.83 1.39 63.37
CA ALA A 413 -47.45 1.18 64.77
C ALA A 413 -48.39 1.91 65.74
N SER A 414 -48.76 3.16 65.43
CA SER A 414 -49.73 3.94 66.21
C SER A 414 -51.14 3.33 66.17
N GLU A 415 -51.57 2.82 65.02
CA GLU A 415 -52.84 2.09 64.85
C GLU A 415 -52.86 0.82 65.71
N ARG A 416 -51.79 0.01 65.69
CA ARG A 416 -51.64 -1.17 66.55
C ARG A 416 -51.72 -0.82 68.04
N LEU A 417 -51.07 0.26 68.46
CA LEU A 417 -51.15 0.76 69.84
C LEU A 417 -52.55 1.25 70.21
N ALA A 418 -53.25 1.93 69.29
CA ALA A 418 -54.62 2.37 69.49
C ALA A 418 -55.60 1.19 69.58
N LEU A 419 -55.44 0.17 68.73
CA LEU A 419 -56.22 -1.08 68.78
C LEU A 419 -56.01 -1.83 70.09
N ALA A 420 -54.77 -1.97 70.56
CA ALA A 420 -54.47 -2.57 71.86
C ALA A 420 -55.07 -1.77 73.03
N ALA A 421 -55.05 -0.44 72.96
CA ALA A 421 -55.70 0.41 73.96
C ALA A 421 -57.25 0.29 73.93
N VAL A 422 -57.85 0.14 72.74
CA VAL A 422 -59.29 -0.13 72.60
C VAL A 422 -59.66 -1.50 73.14
N GLN A 423 -58.84 -2.54 72.91
CA GLN A 423 -59.03 -3.88 73.48
C GLN A 423 -58.97 -3.84 75.01
N ALA A 424 -57.94 -3.23 75.60
CA ALA A 424 -57.83 -3.07 77.05
C ALA A 424 -58.99 -2.25 77.65
N LEU A 425 -59.50 -1.23 76.93
CA LEU A 425 -60.69 -0.48 77.34
C LEU A 425 -62.01 -1.27 77.18
N GLN A 426 -62.08 -2.21 76.24
CA GLN A 426 -63.22 -3.11 76.07
C GLN A 426 -63.22 -4.20 77.15
N GLU A 427 -62.08 -4.85 77.41
CA GLU A 427 -61.87 -5.77 78.54
C GLU A 427 -62.22 -5.07 79.87
N SER A 428 -61.77 -3.82 80.06
CA SER A 428 -62.12 -3.02 81.24
C SER A 428 -63.60 -2.57 81.31
N LYS A 429 -64.36 -2.68 80.22
CA LYS A 429 -65.82 -2.44 80.20
C LYS A 429 -66.61 -3.73 80.41
N GLU A 430 -66.20 -4.82 79.78
CA GLU A 430 -66.75 -6.16 79.98
C GLU A 430 -66.53 -6.64 81.44
N ALA A 431 -65.45 -6.19 82.09
CA ALA A 431 -65.22 -6.36 83.52
C ALA A 431 -66.05 -5.41 84.43
N ARG A 432 -66.86 -4.50 83.88
CA ARG A 432 -67.51 -3.42 84.66
C ARG A 432 -69.01 -3.24 84.43
N ASP A 433 -69.56 -3.66 83.30
CA ASP A 433 -71.00 -3.54 83.03
C ASP A 433 -71.64 -4.84 82.55
N VAL A 434 -72.58 -5.34 83.36
CA VAL A 434 -73.49 -6.41 82.93
C VAL A 434 -74.67 -5.73 82.27
N LYS A 435 -74.71 -5.73 80.92
CA LYS A 435 -75.90 -5.93 80.04
C LYS A 435 -75.91 -5.13 78.72
N ASP A 436 -76.47 -5.76 77.69
CA ASP A 436 -76.99 -5.24 76.41
C ASP A 436 -76.05 -4.50 75.42
N SER A 437 -75.37 -5.33 74.63
CA SER A 437 -75.56 -5.40 73.16
C SER A 437 -75.31 -4.15 72.30
N SER A 438 -74.22 -4.20 71.51
CA SER A 438 -74.36 -4.67 70.12
C SER A 438 -73.00 -4.92 69.42
N ARG A 439 -73.01 -5.82 68.43
CA ARG A 439 -71.87 -6.21 67.58
C ARG A 439 -70.68 -6.91 68.25
N GLN A 440 -70.91 -7.62 69.35
CA GLN A 440 -70.03 -8.73 69.75
C GLN A 440 -70.16 -9.84 68.70
N VAL A 441 -69.13 -10.03 67.86
CA VAL A 441 -69.06 -11.16 66.92
C VAL A 441 -68.52 -12.35 67.69
N THR A 442 -69.43 -13.14 68.27
CA THR A 442 -69.09 -14.34 69.03
C THR A 442 -68.63 -15.45 68.08
N LEU A 443 -67.37 -15.38 67.65
CA LEU A 443 -66.69 -16.46 66.94
C LEU A 443 -66.75 -17.73 67.82
N PRO A 444 -67.22 -18.87 67.31
CA PRO A 444 -67.11 -20.12 68.03
C PRO A 444 -65.62 -20.44 68.26
N LEU A 445 -65.32 -21.15 69.34
CA LEU A 445 -63.93 -21.38 69.79
C LEU A 445 -63.04 -22.03 68.72
N SER A 446 -63.63 -22.83 67.82
CA SER A 446 -62.97 -23.38 66.63
C SER A 446 -62.47 -22.30 65.66
N GLU A 447 -63.31 -21.31 65.33
CA GLU A 447 -62.94 -20.23 64.41
C GLU A 447 -61.87 -19.31 65.00
N TYR A 448 -61.88 -19.09 66.32
CA TYR A 448 -60.79 -18.37 67.00
C TYR A 448 -59.45 -19.12 66.86
N TYR A 449 -59.41 -20.42 67.15
CA TYR A 449 -58.19 -21.21 66.99
C TYR A 449 -57.75 -21.33 65.53
N GLU A 450 -58.67 -21.42 64.57
CA GLU A 450 -58.35 -21.39 63.14
C GLU A 450 -57.76 -20.05 62.68
N LEU A 451 -58.29 -18.92 63.16
CA LEU A 451 -57.76 -17.60 62.83
C LEU A 451 -56.39 -17.37 63.48
N SER A 452 -56.24 -17.73 64.75
CA SER A 452 -54.97 -17.65 65.48
C SER A 452 -53.90 -18.54 64.84
N LYS A 453 -54.28 -19.74 64.38
CA LYS A 453 -53.41 -20.64 63.62
C LYS A 453 -53.00 -20.02 62.29
N ARG A 454 -53.95 -19.52 61.48
CA ARG A 454 -53.66 -18.84 60.20
C ARG A 454 -52.79 -17.59 60.36
N ALA A 455 -52.95 -16.84 61.45
CA ALA A 455 -52.10 -15.69 61.77
C ALA A 455 -50.65 -16.11 62.03
N HIS A 456 -50.44 -17.14 62.85
CA HIS A 456 -49.11 -17.67 63.13
C HIS A 456 -48.47 -18.36 61.91
N GLU A 457 -49.25 -19.10 61.10
CA GLU A 457 -48.79 -19.65 59.82
C GLU A 457 -48.36 -18.55 58.82
N ALA A 458 -49.02 -17.38 58.84
CA ALA A 458 -48.64 -16.23 58.02
C ALA A 458 -47.39 -15.50 58.57
N GLU A 459 -47.20 -15.49 59.89
CA GLU A 459 -45.99 -14.96 60.55
C GLU A 459 -44.77 -15.83 60.24
N GLU A 460 -44.87 -17.16 60.37
CA GLU A 460 -43.80 -18.09 60.00
C GLU A 460 -43.46 -17.98 58.50
N GLN A 461 -44.46 -17.90 57.61
CA GLN A 461 -44.26 -17.64 56.18
C GLN A 461 -43.67 -16.25 55.86
N ALA A 462 -43.67 -15.30 56.79
CA ALA A 462 -42.99 -14.01 56.64
C ALA A 462 -41.55 -14.11 57.16
N ASN A 463 -41.34 -14.78 58.30
CA ASN A 463 -40.03 -15.06 58.88
C ASN A 463 -39.16 -15.91 57.93
N GLU A 464 -39.74 -16.93 57.30
CA GLU A 464 -39.09 -17.77 56.29
C GLU A 464 -38.59 -16.94 55.10
N LYS A 465 -39.45 -16.07 54.52
CA LYS A 465 -39.06 -15.19 53.41
C LYS A 465 -38.00 -14.15 53.78
N VAL A 466 -38.00 -13.67 55.04
CA VAL A 466 -36.93 -12.80 55.55
C VAL A 466 -35.62 -13.59 55.71
N ALA A 467 -35.67 -14.84 56.16
CA ALA A 467 -34.50 -15.71 56.24
C ALA A 467 -33.93 -16.05 54.85
N GLU A 468 -34.79 -16.34 53.86
CA GLU A 468 -34.41 -16.53 52.46
C GLU A 468 -33.72 -15.28 51.88
N ALA A 469 -34.30 -14.09 52.09
CA ALA A 469 -33.73 -12.83 51.61
C ALA A 469 -32.37 -12.53 52.27
N LEU A 470 -32.22 -12.79 53.57
CA LEU A 470 -30.95 -12.65 54.27
C LEU A 470 -29.91 -13.67 53.79
N ALA A 471 -30.30 -14.92 53.52
CA ALA A 471 -29.41 -15.93 52.96
C ALA A 471 -28.91 -15.54 51.55
N GLN A 472 -29.79 -14.98 50.71
CA GLN A 472 -29.41 -14.43 49.40
C GLN A 472 -28.41 -13.26 49.54
N VAL A 473 -28.62 -12.34 50.50
CA VAL A 473 -27.69 -11.23 50.76
C VAL A 473 -26.32 -11.71 51.27
N VAL A 474 -26.28 -12.73 52.12
CA VAL A 474 -25.01 -13.35 52.57
C VAL A 474 -24.29 -14.02 51.40
N SER A 475 -25.00 -14.84 50.61
CA SER A 475 -24.44 -15.50 49.43
C SER A 475 -23.90 -14.50 48.40
N ALA A 476 -24.63 -13.39 48.16
CA ALA A 476 -24.19 -12.31 47.29
C ALA A 476 -22.86 -11.69 47.79
N LYS A 477 -22.74 -11.39 49.09
CA LYS A 477 -21.51 -10.83 49.67
C LYS A 477 -20.33 -11.82 49.66
N GLU A 478 -20.57 -13.12 49.82
CA GLU A 478 -19.52 -14.12 49.62
C GLU A 478 -19.06 -14.17 48.15
N SER A 479 -19.99 -14.04 47.19
CA SER A 479 -19.64 -14.02 45.76
C SER A 479 -18.88 -12.73 45.37
N GLU A 480 -19.25 -11.58 45.93
CA GLU A 480 -18.52 -10.31 45.82
C GLU A 480 -17.09 -10.47 46.35
N SER A 481 -16.92 -11.00 47.57
CA SER A 481 -15.59 -11.23 48.17
C SER A 481 -14.72 -12.15 47.31
N ARG A 482 -15.26 -13.28 46.82
CA ARG A 482 -14.55 -14.20 45.92
C ARG A 482 -14.20 -13.57 44.57
N SER A 483 -15.01 -12.62 44.08
CA SER A 483 -14.69 -11.88 42.83
C SER A 483 -13.56 -10.87 43.03
N LEU A 484 -13.52 -10.19 44.19
CA LEU A 484 -12.45 -9.26 44.56
C LEU A 484 -11.13 -9.97 44.89
N GLU A 485 -11.19 -11.21 45.34
CA GLU A 485 -10.02 -12.08 45.57
C GLU A 485 -9.38 -12.48 44.23
N ARG A 486 -10.16 -13.07 43.32
CA ARG A 486 -9.71 -13.41 41.95
C ARG A 486 -9.20 -12.23 41.14
N LEU A 487 -9.75 -11.03 41.36
CA LEU A 487 -9.27 -9.81 40.70
C LEU A 487 -7.86 -9.41 41.15
N LYS A 488 -7.46 -9.74 42.38
CA LYS A 488 -6.09 -9.53 42.87
C LYS A 488 -5.16 -10.60 42.32
N GLU A 489 -5.55 -11.87 42.41
CA GLU A 489 -4.81 -13.01 41.86
C GLU A 489 -4.47 -12.78 40.37
N ALA A 490 -5.46 -12.35 39.58
CA ALA A 490 -5.27 -12.02 38.17
C ALA A 490 -4.38 -10.78 37.94
N SER A 491 -4.36 -9.81 38.86
CA SER A 491 -3.46 -8.65 38.78
C SER A 491 -2.02 -9.04 39.11
N GLU A 492 -1.83 -9.89 40.12
CA GLU A 492 -0.53 -10.41 40.53
C GLU A 492 0.06 -11.30 39.41
N GLU A 493 -0.74 -12.22 38.84
CA GLU A 493 -0.35 -12.98 37.62
C GLU A 493 -0.02 -12.07 36.43
N MET A 494 -0.72 -10.95 36.25
CA MET A 494 -0.43 -10.00 35.17
C MET A 494 0.89 -9.26 35.38
N ASP A 495 1.28 -8.99 36.63
CA ASP A 495 2.56 -8.35 36.93
C ASP A 495 3.73 -9.35 36.85
N GLU A 496 3.57 -10.59 37.31
CA GLU A 496 4.53 -11.68 37.08
C GLU A 496 4.79 -11.92 35.57
N LYS A 497 3.72 -11.91 34.75
CA LYS A 497 3.84 -12.07 33.28
C LYS A 497 4.55 -10.90 32.60
N LYS A 498 4.45 -9.68 33.13
CA LYS A 498 5.23 -8.52 32.65
C LYS A 498 6.71 -8.66 33.01
N GLU A 499 7.02 -9.04 34.25
CA GLU A 499 8.40 -9.25 34.70
C GLU A 499 9.07 -10.38 33.89
N ALA A 500 8.35 -11.48 33.64
CA ALA A 500 8.83 -12.57 32.78
C ALA A 500 9.11 -12.10 31.34
N LEU A 501 8.26 -11.24 30.77
CA LEU A 501 8.44 -10.67 29.44
C LEU A 501 9.64 -9.71 29.37
N GLU A 502 9.81 -8.85 30.38
CA GLU A 502 10.96 -7.92 30.46
C GLU A 502 12.29 -8.68 30.58
N ASN A 503 12.36 -9.70 31.43
CA ASN A 503 13.52 -10.59 31.55
C ASN A 503 13.82 -11.34 30.23
N ALA A 504 12.78 -11.78 29.50
CA ALA A 504 12.95 -12.44 28.20
C ALA A 504 13.51 -11.49 27.13
N LEU A 505 13.00 -10.25 27.07
CA LEU A 505 13.50 -9.21 26.16
C LEU A 505 14.94 -8.80 26.48
N GLU A 506 15.30 -8.66 27.76
CA GLU A 506 16.68 -8.39 28.17
C GLU A 506 17.62 -9.57 27.83
N SER A 507 17.12 -10.81 27.90
CA SER A 507 17.87 -12.01 27.50
C SER A 507 18.10 -12.07 25.97
N ASP A 508 17.10 -11.75 25.14
CA ASP A 508 17.27 -11.69 23.68
C ASP A 508 18.18 -10.53 23.26
N GLY A 509 18.10 -9.38 23.95
CA GLY A 509 19.04 -8.27 23.77
C GLY A 509 20.49 -8.72 23.95
N ARG A 510 20.80 -9.35 25.10
CA ARG A 510 22.13 -9.92 25.38
C ARG A 510 22.55 -10.99 24.37
N ALA A 511 21.63 -11.83 23.90
CA ALA A 511 21.91 -12.84 22.89
C ALA A 511 22.27 -12.21 21.53
N ASN A 512 21.57 -11.15 21.11
CA ASN A 512 21.85 -10.42 19.89
C ASN A 512 23.14 -9.59 19.98
N GLU A 513 23.47 -9.00 21.13
CA GLU A 513 24.77 -8.39 21.39
C GLU A 513 25.92 -9.40 21.26
N GLY A 514 25.80 -10.57 21.91
CA GLY A 514 26.79 -11.64 21.83
C GLY A 514 26.98 -12.17 20.40
N LYS A 515 25.89 -12.35 19.66
CA LYS A 515 25.88 -12.70 18.23
C LYS A 515 26.59 -11.65 17.38
N LEU A 516 26.32 -10.36 17.61
CA LEU A 516 26.97 -9.26 16.89
C LEU A 516 28.47 -9.19 17.19
N ALA A 517 28.88 -9.36 18.44
CA ALA A 517 30.29 -9.41 18.85
C ALA A 517 31.03 -10.59 18.18
N ALA A 518 30.44 -11.79 18.20
CA ALA A 518 30.98 -12.95 17.50
C ALA A 518 31.10 -12.72 15.98
N GLU A 519 30.12 -12.06 15.36
CA GLU A 519 30.17 -11.74 13.94
C GLU A 519 31.24 -10.67 13.61
N GLN A 520 31.48 -9.72 14.52
CA GLN A 520 32.58 -8.75 14.38
C GLN A 520 33.95 -9.45 14.44
N GLU A 521 34.18 -10.37 15.39
CA GLU A 521 35.41 -11.15 15.43
C GLU A 521 35.56 -12.05 14.18
N LEU A 522 34.48 -12.67 13.69
CA LEU A 522 34.50 -13.41 12.43
C LEU A 522 34.77 -12.51 11.21
N ARG A 523 34.42 -11.21 11.22
CA ARG A 523 34.83 -10.25 10.18
C ARG A 523 36.33 -9.94 10.28
N LYS A 524 36.84 -9.65 11.49
CA LYS A 524 38.29 -9.42 11.74
C LYS A 524 39.12 -10.62 11.30
N TRP A 525 38.78 -11.82 11.76
CA TRP A 525 39.49 -13.06 11.44
C TRP A 525 39.52 -13.35 9.92
N ARG A 526 38.41 -13.10 9.21
CA ARG A 526 38.37 -13.21 7.74
C ARG A 526 39.30 -12.21 7.06
N ALA A 527 39.33 -10.95 7.50
CA ALA A 527 40.24 -9.93 6.96
C ALA A 527 41.72 -10.29 7.22
N ASP A 528 42.03 -10.72 8.44
CA ASP A 528 43.34 -11.22 8.87
C ASP A 528 43.81 -12.41 8.00
N HIS A 529 42.95 -13.40 7.79
CA HIS A 529 43.27 -14.57 6.97
C HIS A 529 43.43 -14.20 5.49
N GLU A 530 42.61 -13.29 4.98
CA GLU A 530 42.71 -12.75 3.62
C GLU A 530 44.05 -12.03 3.41
N GLN A 531 44.45 -11.17 4.36
CA GLN A 531 45.74 -10.47 4.34
C GLN A 531 46.93 -11.44 4.43
N ARG A 532 46.85 -12.47 5.30
CA ARG A 532 47.87 -13.53 5.38
C ARG A 532 47.98 -14.32 4.07
N ARG A 533 46.87 -14.63 3.40
CA ARG A 533 46.89 -15.32 2.09
C ARG A 533 47.55 -14.45 1.02
N ARG A 534 47.19 -13.16 0.95
CA ARG A 534 47.80 -12.20 0.00
C ARG A 534 49.29 -12.00 0.25
N ALA A 535 49.73 -11.96 1.52
CA ALA A 535 51.15 -11.92 1.86
C ALA A 535 51.89 -13.20 1.41
N LEU A 536 51.29 -14.38 1.60
CA LEU A 536 51.84 -15.65 1.15
C LEU A 536 51.90 -15.75 -0.39
N GLU A 537 50.88 -15.25 -1.09
CA GLU A 537 50.84 -15.21 -2.56
C GLU A 537 51.84 -14.20 -3.14
N ALA A 538 52.00 -13.04 -2.51
CA ALA A 538 53.03 -12.07 -2.85
C ALA A 538 54.45 -12.67 -2.67
N ALA A 539 54.69 -13.35 -1.55
CA ALA A 539 55.94 -14.07 -1.31
C ALA A 539 56.19 -15.17 -2.35
N LYS A 540 55.16 -15.96 -2.70
CA LYS A 540 55.26 -16.98 -3.78
C LYS A 540 55.55 -16.35 -5.16
N ARG A 541 54.93 -15.22 -5.49
CA ARG A 541 55.23 -14.45 -6.72
C ARG A 541 56.64 -13.87 -6.74
N ALA A 542 57.19 -13.48 -5.59
CA ALA A 542 58.55 -12.95 -5.49
C ALA A 542 59.65 -14.03 -5.66
N VAL A 543 59.32 -15.31 -5.48
CA VAL A 543 60.30 -16.41 -5.46
C VAL A 543 60.33 -17.25 -6.75
N ASN A 544 59.24 -17.34 -7.53
CA ASN A 544 59.17 -18.20 -8.72
C ASN A 544 58.66 -17.49 -10.00
N PRO A 545 59.56 -16.95 -10.84
CA PRO A 545 59.25 -16.55 -12.20
C PRO A 545 59.45 -17.70 -13.20
N LEU A 546 58.71 -18.81 -13.05
CA LEU A 546 58.48 -19.88 -14.07
C LEU A 546 57.72 -21.08 -13.45
N ASN A 547 56.54 -21.41 -13.97
CA ASN A 547 56.17 -22.76 -14.45
C ASN A 547 54.71 -22.83 -14.95
N GLY A 548 54.45 -23.79 -15.85
CA GLY A 548 53.14 -24.00 -16.48
C GLY A 548 52.16 -24.88 -15.68
N PRO A 549 50.94 -25.10 -16.19
CA PRO A 549 49.89 -25.84 -15.49
C PRO A 549 50.16 -27.36 -15.48
N SER A 550 49.79 -28.04 -14.39
CA SER A 550 49.83 -29.50 -14.30
C SER A 550 48.61 -30.06 -13.57
N ARG A 551 47.94 -30.98 -14.26
CA ARG A 551 47.02 -32.05 -13.79
C ARG A 551 46.21 -31.84 -12.49
N VAL A 552 44.89 -31.77 -12.66
CA VAL A 552 43.88 -32.32 -11.74
C VAL A 552 43.35 -33.58 -12.44
N PHE A 553 43.71 -34.78 -12.00
CA PHE A 553 43.13 -35.60 -10.92
C PHE A 553 41.80 -36.24 -11.32
N VAL A 554 41.70 -37.57 -11.16
CA VAL A 554 40.56 -38.39 -11.59
C VAL A 554 39.59 -38.56 -10.42
N GLU A 555 38.32 -38.24 -10.63
CA GLU A 555 37.25 -38.56 -9.68
C GLU A 555 36.86 -40.03 -9.85
N GLN A 556 36.92 -40.81 -8.77
CA GLN A 556 36.46 -42.20 -8.71
C GLN A 556 35.51 -42.33 -7.52
N LYS A 557 34.32 -42.90 -7.77
CA LYS A 557 33.18 -42.89 -6.84
C LYS A 557 32.90 -44.26 -6.22
N ASP A 558 32.02 -44.22 -5.24
CA ASP A 558 31.27 -45.33 -4.62
C ASP A 558 32.06 -46.24 -3.64
N PRO A 559 31.39 -46.87 -2.65
CA PRO A 559 30.23 -46.35 -1.90
C PRO A 559 30.20 -46.70 -0.38
N TYR A 560 29.18 -46.18 0.32
CA TYR A 560 28.61 -46.60 1.62
C TYR A 560 29.54 -46.91 2.82
N HIS A 561 29.29 -46.20 3.93
CA HIS A 561 29.41 -46.84 5.24
C HIS A 561 28.18 -46.61 6.14
N ASN A 562 27.90 -47.66 6.89
CA ASN A 562 26.79 -47.93 7.78
C ASN A 562 26.84 -47.06 9.06
N GLU A 563 25.70 -46.77 9.69
CA GLU A 563 25.31 -47.49 10.92
C GLU A 563 23.87 -47.20 11.39
N GLN A 564 23.34 -48.10 12.22
CA GLN A 564 21.92 -48.21 12.54
C GLN A 564 21.75 -48.71 13.98
N GLU A 565 21.46 -47.80 14.93
CA GLU A 565 21.24 -48.18 16.32
C GLU A 565 19.76 -48.34 16.67
N SER A 566 19.45 -49.42 17.41
CA SER A 566 18.14 -49.65 18.05
C SER A 566 18.24 -50.81 19.04
N LYS A 567 18.25 -50.52 20.35
CA LYS A 567 17.80 -51.46 21.41
C LYS A 567 17.67 -50.84 22.81
N LEU A 568 16.41 -50.75 23.24
CA LEU A 568 15.88 -51.25 24.52
C LEU A 568 16.89 -51.50 25.66
N GLN A 569 16.73 -50.76 26.77
CA GLN A 569 17.29 -51.12 28.08
C GLN A 569 16.34 -52.02 28.89
N MET A 570 16.87 -52.83 29.80
CA MET A 570 16.12 -53.64 30.77
C MET A 570 16.83 -53.70 32.13
N SER A 571 16.07 -53.40 33.18
CA SER A 571 16.14 -53.92 34.56
C SER A 571 17.44 -53.86 35.39
N GLY A 572 17.32 -53.30 36.60
CA GLY A 572 18.20 -53.45 37.76
C GLY A 572 17.44 -53.02 39.02
N SER A 573 17.59 -53.70 40.17
CA SER A 573 16.57 -53.64 41.24
C SER A 573 17.07 -53.58 42.69
N ASN A 574 16.18 -53.09 43.56
CA ASN A 574 16.03 -53.31 45.01
C ASN A 574 17.16 -52.97 46.01
N TYR A 575 16.76 -52.27 47.07
CA TYR A 575 16.93 -52.74 48.45
C TYR A 575 15.71 -52.33 49.30
N GLU A 576 15.66 -52.76 50.57
CA GLU A 576 14.40 -52.97 51.30
C GLU A 576 14.00 -51.89 52.34
N SER A 577 12.68 -51.82 52.57
CA SER A 577 11.98 -51.67 53.86
C SER A 577 12.45 -50.65 54.90
N LEU A 578 11.55 -49.72 55.27
CA LEU A 578 10.92 -49.70 56.60
C LEU A 578 9.82 -48.62 56.68
N ALA A 579 8.67 -48.95 57.29
CA ALA A 579 7.64 -47.98 57.70
C ALA A 579 7.81 -47.60 59.18
N PRO A 580 7.31 -46.43 59.62
CA PRO A 580 6.09 -46.52 60.44
C PRO A 580 5.10 -45.34 60.35
N ASN A 581 3.81 -45.67 60.46
CA ASN A 581 2.70 -44.91 61.07
C ASN A 581 2.69 -43.37 61.05
N GLN A 582 1.68 -42.78 60.39
CA GLN A 582 0.98 -41.63 60.97
C GLN A 582 -0.55 -41.61 60.74
N LYS A 583 -1.26 -41.85 61.85
CA LYS A 583 -2.63 -41.42 62.24
C LYS A 583 -3.59 -40.91 61.13
N SER A 584 -4.66 -41.66 60.93
CA SER A 584 -5.87 -41.19 60.25
C SER A 584 -6.61 -40.10 61.04
N GLN A 585 -6.87 -38.94 60.45
CA GLN A 585 -7.91 -38.01 60.90
C GLN A 585 -8.72 -37.42 59.74
N ARG A 586 -10.04 -37.64 59.83
CA ARG A 586 -11.17 -36.88 59.24
C ARG A 586 -10.86 -35.98 58.03
N LYS A 587 -11.19 -36.47 56.83
CA LYS A 587 -11.59 -35.57 55.73
C LYS A 587 -12.87 -34.82 56.15
N LYS A 588 -12.87 -33.49 56.04
CA LYS A 588 -14.11 -32.69 55.93
C LYS A 588 -14.39 -32.46 54.45
N SER A 589 -15.66 -32.50 54.06
CA SER A 589 -16.08 -32.14 52.69
C SER A 589 -16.13 -30.62 52.54
N LEU A 590 -15.36 -30.09 51.57
CA LEU A 590 -15.44 -28.70 51.12
C LEU A 590 -15.14 -28.64 49.62
N PHE A 591 -16.21 -28.52 48.82
CA PHE A 591 -16.18 -27.78 47.55
C PHE A 591 -17.54 -27.07 47.40
N PRO A 592 -17.57 -25.76 47.11
CA PRO A 592 -18.82 -25.01 47.03
C PRO A 592 -19.49 -25.21 45.67
N MET A 593 -20.83 -25.31 45.68
CA MET A 593 -21.64 -25.37 44.47
C MET A 593 -21.62 -24.01 43.75
N MET A 594 -20.83 -23.88 42.70
CA MET A 594 -20.80 -22.69 41.84
C MET A 594 -21.99 -22.74 40.86
N GLY A 595 -23.02 -21.94 41.11
CA GLY A 595 -24.20 -21.85 40.25
C GLY A 595 -23.93 -21.09 38.93
N SER A 596 -24.27 -21.71 37.80
CA SER A 596 -24.10 -21.10 36.47
C SER A 596 -25.09 -19.97 36.20
N VAL A 597 -24.62 -18.74 35.97
CA VAL A 597 -25.41 -17.64 35.42
C VAL A 597 -24.64 -16.91 34.32
N LEU A 598 -24.74 -17.40 33.08
CA LEU A 598 -24.26 -16.70 31.88
C LEU A 598 -25.33 -16.72 30.77
N SER A 599 -26.37 -15.90 30.95
CA SER A 599 -27.37 -15.63 29.90
C SER A 599 -26.79 -14.75 28.78
N ARG A 600 -26.04 -15.33 27.84
CA ARG A 600 -25.61 -14.62 26.61
C ARG A 600 -26.84 -14.30 25.74
N LYS A 601 -27.30 -13.05 25.81
CA LYS A 601 -28.47 -12.53 25.08
C LYS A 601 -28.22 -12.54 23.57
N THR A 602 -29.02 -13.30 22.82
CA THR A 602 -28.97 -13.32 21.35
C THR A 602 -29.31 -11.95 20.76
N ARG A 603 -28.43 -11.45 19.87
CA ARG A 603 -28.64 -10.20 19.15
C ARG A 603 -29.32 -10.51 17.81
N ALA A 604 -30.61 -10.24 17.71
CA ALA A 604 -31.34 -10.34 16.45
C ALA A 604 -30.79 -9.35 15.40
N GLN A 605 -30.91 -9.71 14.12
CA GLN A 605 -30.50 -8.89 12.98
C GLN A 605 -31.58 -7.85 12.62
N THR A 606 -31.15 -6.60 12.46
CA THR A 606 -31.67 -5.59 11.51
C THR A 606 -30.50 -4.68 11.15
#